data_AF-A0A812U2U9-F1
#
_entry.id   AF-A0A812U2U9-F1
#
_cell.length_a   1.000
_cell.length_b   1.000
_cell.length_c   1.000
_cell.angle_alpha   90.00
_cell.angle_beta   90.00
_cell.angle_gamma   90.00
#
_symmetry.space_group_name_H-M   'P 1'
#
loop_
_entity.id
_entity.type
_entity.pdbx_description
1 polymer ?
#
loop_
_entity_poly.entity_id
_entity_poly.type
_entity_poly.pdbx_seq_one_letter_code
_entity_poly.pdbx_strand_id
1 'polypeptide(L)'
;MVSSDEDSALVKKDGQVDPKEDPLNPDNDPELEKNGKGGKFQSKVAILQVTWRFPIDTNPLNILALIYGYLPFVVPLVFFIDVLVEWRFIAFFGLATSAVVTLLNEAVFKPILKQPRPEGSANRKFNPDKGRWEMKPGMPSGHVANAATTMVWCLLEVALRGPGFDDQPFLTTKILLLILVCMGPVPWARIYNQDHSLAQCTVAGIMGVVAGVTAYWVRVTYFPLGPGQEWCYKKLCLLGGKPWDPFLDEPSLDGGELVATAAVVTTTVAQVALKEAAKAAATHITSALSNKAADRPVDLPTDDSKEFADADEAKAEAKASDRLLRRLHLRGSA
;
A
#
# COMPACT_ATOMS: atom_id res chain seq x y z
N MET A 1 -48.62 11.38 1.54
CA MET A 1 -47.96 12.28 0.58
C MET A 1 -46.98 13.15 1.36
N VAL A 2 -45.77 12.64 1.56
CA VAL A 2 -44.66 13.35 2.20
C VAL A 2 -43.76 13.82 1.05
N SER A 3 -43.53 15.12 0.95
CA SER A 3 -42.87 15.77 -0.18
C SER A 3 -41.39 15.37 -0.27
N SER A 4 -41.03 14.74 -1.38
CA SER A 4 -39.68 14.30 -1.76
C SER A 4 -38.87 15.39 -2.47
N ASP A 5 -39.12 16.67 -2.19
CA ASP A 5 -38.63 17.76 -3.04
C ASP A 5 -37.35 18.46 -2.53
N GLU A 6 -36.85 18.17 -1.33
CA GLU A 6 -35.72 18.94 -0.77
C GLU A 6 -34.32 18.52 -1.23
N ASP A 7 -34.12 17.31 -1.80
CA ASP A 7 -32.79 16.88 -2.27
C ASP A 7 -32.46 17.33 -3.70
N SER A 8 -33.36 18.06 -4.37
CA SER A 8 -33.17 18.52 -5.76
C SER A 8 -32.51 19.89 -5.91
N ALA A 9 -32.26 20.61 -4.80
CA ALA A 9 -31.89 22.02 -4.84
C ALA A 9 -30.38 22.34 -5.01
N LEU A 10 -29.49 21.33 -4.99
CA LEU A 10 -28.04 21.57 -4.99
C LEU A 10 -27.33 21.38 -6.34
N VAL A 11 -28.06 20.97 -7.38
CA VAL A 11 -27.49 20.84 -8.72
C VAL A 11 -27.85 22.08 -9.52
N LYS A 12 -26.91 23.04 -9.61
CA LYS A 12 -27.01 24.11 -10.63
C LYS A 12 -27.22 23.46 -11.99
N LYS A 13 -27.96 24.14 -12.87
CA LYS A 13 -28.43 23.65 -14.19
C LYS A 13 -27.35 23.09 -15.12
N ASP A 14 -26.09 23.25 -14.75
CA ASP A 14 -24.90 22.90 -15.54
C ASP A 14 -24.12 21.71 -14.93
N GLY A 15 -24.59 21.11 -13.82
CA GLY A 15 -23.91 20.01 -13.13
C GLY A 15 -22.69 20.41 -12.30
N GLN A 16 -22.37 21.71 -12.22
CA GLN A 16 -21.34 22.23 -11.32
C GLN A 16 -21.88 22.35 -9.89
N VAL A 17 -21.23 21.64 -8.96
CA VAL A 17 -21.42 21.82 -7.51
C VAL A 17 -20.86 23.18 -7.12
N ASP A 18 -21.53 23.93 -6.25
CA ASP A 18 -20.96 25.17 -5.74
C ASP A 18 -19.63 24.86 -5.03
N PRO A 19 -18.50 25.49 -5.40
CA PRO A 19 -17.22 25.23 -4.76
C PRO A 19 -17.26 25.39 -3.24
N LYS A 20 -18.16 26.23 -2.72
CA LYS A 20 -18.33 26.44 -1.28
C LYS A 20 -19.03 25.28 -0.57
N GLU A 21 -19.68 24.39 -1.30
CA GLU A 21 -20.43 23.25 -0.77
C GLU A 21 -19.74 21.91 -1.05
N ASP A 22 -18.66 21.90 -1.85
CA ASP A 22 -17.88 20.68 -2.11
C ASP A 22 -17.11 20.26 -0.85
N PRO A 23 -17.46 19.12 -0.20
CA PRO A 23 -16.78 18.67 1.03
C PRO A 23 -15.30 18.30 0.78
N LEU A 24 -14.91 18.12 -0.49
CA LEU A 24 -13.54 17.84 -0.85
C LEU A 24 -12.73 19.11 -1.10
N ASN A 25 -13.36 20.28 -1.19
CA ASN A 25 -12.68 21.56 -1.22
C ASN A 25 -11.84 21.72 0.06
N PRO A 26 -10.53 22.03 -0.05
CA PRO A 26 -9.69 22.35 1.10
C PRO A 26 -10.31 23.39 2.05
N ASP A 27 -11.12 24.30 1.50
CA ASP A 27 -11.80 25.36 2.27
C ASP A 27 -13.09 24.88 2.97
N ASN A 28 -13.64 23.74 2.56
CA ASN A 28 -14.93 23.20 3.05
C ASN A 28 -14.83 21.74 3.50
N ASP A 29 -13.72 21.41 4.17
CA ASP A 29 -13.43 20.03 4.58
C ASP A 29 -14.32 19.62 5.76
N PRO A 30 -15.16 18.57 5.64
CA PRO A 30 -16.09 18.17 6.68
C PRO A 30 -15.37 17.75 7.97
N GLU A 31 -14.11 17.30 7.90
CA GLU A 31 -13.28 17.07 9.10
C GLU A 31 -13.02 18.39 9.86
N LEU A 32 -12.79 19.49 9.15
CA LEU A 32 -12.58 20.81 9.74
C LEU A 32 -13.91 21.42 10.20
N GLU A 33 -14.97 21.29 9.40
CA GLU A 33 -16.31 21.81 9.74
C GLU A 33 -16.93 21.11 10.95
N LYS A 34 -16.85 19.77 11.01
CA LYS A 34 -17.36 18.99 12.15
C LYS A 34 -16.66 19.36 13.46
N ASN A 35 -15.42 19.80 13.36
CA ASN A 35 -14.68 20.31 14.52
C ASN A 35 -14.99 21.80 14.80
N GLY A 36 -15.63 22.53 13.87
CA GLY A 36 -16.13 23.88 14.05
C GLY A 36 -15.05 24.97 14.12
N LYS A 37 -15.47 26.24 14.29
CA LYS A 37 -14.56 27.40 14.51
C LYS A 37 -13.76 27.35 15.84
N GLY A 38 -13.76 26.19 16.53
CA GLY A 38 -12.98 25.88 17.72
C GLY A 38 -12.42 24.45 17.71
N GLY A 39 -12.33 23.85 16.51
CA GLY A 39 -11.89 22.48 16.31
C GLY A 39 -10.43 22.22 16.68
N LYS A 40 -10.10 20.94 16.86
CA LYS A 40 -8.70 20.53 17.14
C LYS A 40 -7.75 20.96 16.01
N PHE A 41 -8.23 20.97 14.77
CA PHE A 41 -7.47 21.35 13.59
C PHE A 41 -8.22 22.43 12.78
N GLN A 42 -7.47 23.43 12.32
CA GLN A 42 -7.91 24.57 11.50
C GLN A 42 -7.63 24.36 10.01
N SER A 43 -6.58 23.62 9.66
CA SER A 43 -6.25 23.32 8.27
C SER A 43 -5.46 22.02 8.14
N LYS A 44 -5.41 21.46 6.92
CA LYS A 44 -4.57 20.31 6.61
C LYS A 44 -3.88 20.44 5.25
N VAL A 45 -2.65 19.95 5.16
CA VAL A 45 -1.81 20.04 3.95
C VAL A 45 -1.11 18.70 3.73
N ALA A 46 -1.03 18.24 2.49
CA ALA A 46 -0.25 17.06 2.14
C ALA A 46 1.16 17.47 1.65
N ILE A 47 2.20 17.11 2.39
CA ILE A 47 3.61 17.30 2.01
C ILE A 47 4.20 15.93 1.72
N LEU A 48 4.71 15.71 0.50
CA LEU A 48 5.17 14.40 0.03
C LEU A 48 4.18 13.26 0.35
N GLN A 49 2.89 13.54 0.17
CA GLN A 49 1.79 12.62 0.50
C GLN A 49 1.59 12.26 1.99
N VAL A 50 2.29 12.90 2.91
CA VAL A 50 2.04 12.83 4.36
C VAL A 50 1.09 13.96 4.74
N THR A 51 -0.02 13.63 5.42
CA THR A 51 -0.98 14.64 5.87
C THR A 51 -0.50 15.36 7.13
N TRP A 52 -0.31 16.67 7.03
CA TRP A 52 -0.08 17.58 8.15
C TRP A 52 -1.40 18.23 8.55
N ARG A 53 -1.67 18.32 9.84
CA ARG A 53 -2.81 19.04 10.41
C ARG A 53 -2.30 20.18 11.27
N PHE A 54 -2.91 21.36 11.13
CA PHE A 54 -2.53 22.57 11.84
C PHE A 54 -3.68 23.07 12.72
N PRO A 55 -3.43 23.57 13.94
CA PRO A 55 -2.13 23.56 14.62
C PRO A 55 -1.60 22.12 14.83
N ILE A 56 -0.27 21.97 14.84
CA ILE A 56 0.35 20.65 14.99
C ILE A 56 -0.03 20.10 16.36
N ASP A 57 -0.68 18.94 16.38
CA ASP A 57 -0.96 18.23 17.62
C ASP A 57 0.37 17.74 18.23
N THR A 58 0.69 18.29 19.40
CA THR A 58 1.93 18.03 20.15
C THR A 58 1.93 16.67 20.85
N ASN A 59 0.87 15.87 20.71
CA ASN A 59 0.87 14.49 21.16
C ASN A 59 2.07 13.73 20.56
N PRO A 60 2.92 13.08 21.37
CA PRO A 60 4.11 12.39 20.90
C PRO A 60 3.81 11.31 19.85
N LEU A 61 2.65 10.64 19.93
CA LEU A 61 2.25 9.64 18.94
C LEU A 61 1.99 10.26 17.56
N ASN A 62 1.44 11.48 17.52
CA ASN A 62 1.23 12.21 16.27
C ASN A 62 2.56 12.62 15.64
N ILE A 63 3.50 13.12 16.45
CA ILE A 63 4.85 13.47 16.00
C ILE A 63 5.56 12.22 15.46
N LEU A 64 5.49 11.09 16.18
CA LEU A 64 6.07 9.83 15.73
C LEU A 64 5.42 9.36 14.41
N ALA A 65 4.10 9.40 14.30
CA ALA A 65 3.41 9.02 13.06
C ALA A 65 3.81 9.92 11.88
N LEU A 66 4.03 11.22 12.10
CA LEU A 66 4.56 12.11 11.06
C LEU A 66 5.99 11.71 10.66
N ILE A 67 6.89 11.46 11.61
CA ILE A 67 8.27 11.03 11.34
C ILE A 67 8.28 9.72 10.53
N TYR A 68 7.57 8.70 11.00
CA TYR A 68 7.45 7.42 10.30
C TYR A 68 6.79 7.55 8.93
N GLY A 69 5.90 8.54 8.75
CA GLY A 69 5.28 8.86 7.46
C GLY A 69 6.30 9.24 6.37
N TYR A 70 7.46 9.78 6.74
CA TYR A 70 8.51 10.20 5.80
C TYR A 70 9.62 9.19 5.54
N LEU A 71 9.75 8.14 6.37
CA LEU A 71 10.83 7.15 6.21
C LEU A 71 10.87 6.47 4.83
N PRO A 72 9.74 6.18 4.15
CA PRO A 72 9.76 5.68 2.77
C PRO A 72 10.40 6.61 1.74
N PHE A 73 10.63 7.88 2.05
CA PHE A 73 11.43 8.81 1.23
C PHE A 73 12.86 8.92 1.71
N VAL A 74 13.07 8.95 3.03
CA VAL A 74 14.40 9.10 3.65
C VAL A 74 15.30 7.92 3.27
N VAL A 75 14.81 6.69 3.31
CA VAL A 75 15.67 5.52 3.03
C VAL A 75 16.12 5.45 1.57
N PRO A 76 15.26 5.61 0.55
CA PRO A 76 15.72 5.75 -0.83
C PRO A 76 16.68 6.93 -1.03
N LEU A 77 16.49 8.04 -0.31
CA LEU A 77 17.44 9.16 -0.34
C LEU A 77 18.81 8.77 0.25
N VAL A 78 18.85 7.98 1.33
CA VAL A 78 20.10 7.45 1.89
C VAL A 78 20.79 6.53 0.88
N PHE A 79 20.05 5.63 0.21
CA PHE A 79 20.62 4.82 -0.87
C PHE A 79 21.15 5.66 -2.02
N PHE A 80 20.42 6.71 -2.41
CA PHE A 80 20.87 7.63 -3.45
C PHE A 80 22.17 8.33 -3.06
N ILE A 81 22.29 8.83 -1.83
CA ILE A 81 23.53 9.43 -1.32
C ILE A 81 24.67 8.41 -1.30
N ASP A 82 24.41 7.18 -0.84
CA ASP A 82 25.42 6.10 -0.83
C ASP A 82 25.89 5.73 -2.24
N VAL A 83 24.99 5.74 -3.23
CA VAL A 83 25.37 5.58 -4.65
C VAL A 83 26.24 6.74 -5.13
N LEU A 84 25.89 8.00 -4.79
CA LEU A 84 26.66 9.16 -5.24
C LEU A 84 28.07 9.21 -4.62
N VAL A 85 28.20 8.83 -3.35
CA VAL A 85 29.46 8.93 -2.60
C VAL A 85 30.33 7.68 -2.79
N GLU A 86 29.75 6.49 -2.62
CA GLU A 86 30.49 5.23 -2.53
C GLU A 86 30.29 4.33 -3.76
N TRP A 87 29.32 4.63 -4.64
CA TRP A 87 28.99 3.81 -5.82
C TRP A 87 28.71 2.34 -5.48
N ARG A 88 28.15 2.08 -4.28
CA ARG A 88 27.85 0.72 -3.85
C ARG A 88 26.71 0.13 -4.67
N PHE A 89 26.97 -1.04 -5.26
CA PHE A 89 25.98 -1.78 -6.03
C PHE A 89 24.71 -2.07 -5.22
N ILE A 90 24.84 -2.47 -3.96
CA ILE A 90 23.70 -2.81 -3.11
C ILE A 90 22.75 -1.61 -2.92
N ALA A 91 23.29 -0.41 -2.73
CA ALA A 91 22.50 0.81 -2.62
C ALA A 91 21.81 1.16 -3.93
N PHE A 92 22.51 1.00 -5.07
CA PHE A 92 21.92 1.18 -6.38
C PHE A 92 20.76 0.20 -6.61
N PHE A 93 20.95 -1.08 -6.26
CA PHE A 93 19.91 -2.11 -6.38
C PHE A 93 18.70 -1.79 -5.50
N GLY A 94 18.93 -1.33 -4.27
CA GLY A 94 17.86 -0.89 -3.37
C GLY A 94 17.07 0.30 -3.91
N LEU A 95 17.76 1.29 -4.50
CA LEU A 95 17.12 2.44 -5.15
C LEU A 95 16.29 2.00 -6.37
N ALA A 96 16.84 1.12 -7.21
CA ALA A 96 16.13 0.59 -8.37
C ALA A 96 14.90 -0.21 -7.96
N THR A 97 15.01 -1.05 -6.92
CA THR A 97 13.89 -1.81 -6.36
C THR A 97 12.78 -0.87 -5.87
N SER A 98 13.12 0.15 -5.09
CA SER A 98 12.20 1.17 -4.60
C SER A 98 11.48 1.92 -5.74
N ALA A 99 12.22 2.28 -6.80
CA ALA A 99 11.66 2.93 -7.98
C ALA A 99 10.68 2.02 -8.73
N VAL A 100 11.03 0.74 -8.95
CA VAL A 100 10.17 -0.24 -9.62
C VAL A 100 8.88 -0.47 -8.83
N VAL A 101 8.95 -0.64 -7.50
CA VAL A 101 7.76 -0.82 -6.66
C VAL A 101 6.86 0.41 -6.72
N THR A 102 7.44 1.60 -6.67
CA THR A 102 6.70 2.86 -6.75
C THR A 102 6.01 3.00 -8.11
N LEU A 103 6.72 2.69 -9.20
CA LEU A 103 6.17 2.73 -10.54
C LEU A 103 5.03 1.72 -10.71
N LEU A 104 5.20 0.47 -10.29
CA LEU A 104 4.14 -0.53 -10.37
C LEU A 104 2.92 -0.11 -9.53
N ASN A 105 3.14 0.43 -8.33
CA ASN A 105 2.05 0.89 -7.47
C ASN A 105 1.25 2.05 -8.09
N GLU A 106 1.94 3.08 -8.58
CA GLU A 106 1.28 4.28 -9.12
C GLU A 106 0.76 4.10 -10.54
N ALA A 107 1.51 3.41 -11.41
CA ALA A 107 1.19 3.30 -12.84
C ALA A 107 0.32 2.09 -13.19
N VAL A 108 0.33 1.02 -12.37
CA VAL A 108 -0.42 -0.21 -12.66
C VAL A 108 -1.55 -0.40 -11.66
N PHE A 109 -1.22 -0.56 -10.37
CA PHE A 109 -2.22 -1.01 -9.40
C PHE A 109 -3.27 0.05 -9.06
N LYS A 110 -2.87 1.31 -8.84
CA LYS A 110 -3.82 2.38 -8.52
C LYS A 110 -4.84 2.66 -9.64
N PRO A 111 -4.44 2.73 -10.93
CA PRO A 111 -5.40 2.86 -12.03
C PRO A 111 -6.41 1.71 -12.12
N ILE A 112 -6.04 0.50 -11.70
CA ILE A 112 -6.92 -0.67 -11.71
C ILE A 112 -7.90 -0.63 -10.53
N LEU A 113 -7.42 -0.41 -9.31
CA LEU A 113 -8.23 -0.54 -8.10
C LEU A 113 -9.10 0.69 -7.81
N LYS A 114 -8.61 1.89 -8.12
CA LYS A 114 -9.31 3.19 -7.95
C LYS A 114 -10.01 3.43 -6.59
N GLN A 115 -9.64 2.70 -5.54
CA GLN A 115 -10.24 2.90 -4.22
C GLN A 115 -9.76 4.23 -3.62
N PRO A 116 -10.65 5.12 -3.17
CA PRO A 116 -10.27 6.41 -2.61
C PRO A 116 -9.56 6.25 -1.25
N ARG A 117 -8.76 7.26 -0.88
CA ARG A 117 -8.21 7.39 0.48
C ARG A 117 -9.32 7.74 1.49
N PRO A 118 -9.11 7.50 2.80
CA PRO A 118 -10.01 7.98 3.84
C PRO A 118 -10.16 9.51 3.79
N GLU A 119 -11.35 10.02 4.13
CA GLU A 119 -11.70 11.45 4.09
C GLU A 119 -10.74 12.35 4.89
N GLY A 120 -10.15 11.78 5.96
CA GLY A 120 -9.15 12.45 6.80
C GLY A 120 -7.83 12.77 6.08
N SER A 121 -7.55 12.19 4.92
CA SER A 121 -6.32 12.50 4.19
C SER A 121 -6.38 13.87 3.51
N ALA A 122 -5.29 14.62 3.58
CA ALA A 122 -5.10 15.86 2.80
C ALA A 122 -4.71 15.59 1.33
N ASN A 123 -4.57 14.32 0.94
CA ASN A 123 -4.16 13.93 -0.41
C ASN A 123 -5.31 14.00 -1.42
N ARG A 124 -5.61 15.23 -1.86
CA ARG A 124 -6.68 15.54 -2.81
C ARG A 124 -6.09 16.01 -4.15
N LYS A 125 -6.87 15.91 -5.23
CA LYS A 125 -6.54 16.46 -6.55
C LYS A 125 -7.77 17.18 -7.10
N PHE A 126 -7.61 18.40 -7.59
CA PHE A 126 -8.68 19.09 -8.31
C PHE A 126 -8.92 18.41 -9.66
N ASN A 127 -10.17 18.05 -9.93
CA ASN A 127 -10.61 17.50 -11.20
C ASN A 127 -11.25 18.64 -12.03
N PRO A 128 -10.52 19.21 -13.03
CA PRO A 128 -11.02 20.34 -13.80
C PRO A 128 -12.27 19.99 -14.61
N ASP A 129 -12.38 18.75 -15.07
CA ASP A 129 -13.52 18.31 -15.90
C ASP A 129 -14.83 18.28 -15.10
N LYS A 130 -14.74 18.04 -13.78
CA LYS A 130 -15.89 18.04 -12.86
C LYS A 130 -16.03 19.32 -12.06
N GLY A 131 -15.07 20.25 -12.20
CA GLY A 131 -15.01 21.48 -11.41
C GLY A 131 -14.96 21.27 -9.89
N ARG A 132 -14.48 20.12 -9.41
CA ARG A 132 -14.51 19.75 -7.98
C ARG A 132 -13.24 19.03 -7.54
N TRP A 133 -12.98 18.99 -6.24
CA TRP A 133 -11.88 18.23 -5.68
C TRP A 133 -12.24 16.75 -5.56
N GLU A 134 -11.26 15.87 -5.78
CA GLU A 134 -11.45 14.41 -5.61
C GLU A 134 -10.32 13.82 -4.78
N MET A 135 -10.65 12.79 -3.98
CA MET A 135 -9.67 12.04 -3.21
C MET A 135 -8.77 11.25 -4.16
N LYS A 136 -7.45 11.35 -3.99
CA LYS A 136 -6.51 10.55 -4.79
C LYS A 136 -6.71 9.05 -4.48
N PRO A 137 -6.53 8.16 -5.45
CA PRO A 137 -6.52 6.72 -5.21
C PRO A 137 -5.53 6.33 -4.10
N GLY A 138 -6.02 5.52 -3.16
CA GLY A 138 -5.32 5.10 -1.94
C GLY A 138 -4.87 3.65 -1.94
N MET A 139 -5.47 2.78 -2.78
CA MET A 139 -5.14 1.36 -2.81
C MET A 139 -4.30 0.98 -4.04
N PRO A 140 -3.14 0.32 -3.84
CA PRO A 140 -2.45 0.07 -2.57
C PRO A 140 -1.72 1.32 -2.06
N SER A 141 -1.40 1.32 -0.77
CA SER A 141 -0.54 2.34 -0.15
C SER A 141 0.91 2.19 -0.65
N GLY A 142 1.36 3.12 -1.50
CA GLY A 142 2.73 3.08 -2.05
C GLY A 142 3.82 3.19 -0.98
N HIS A 143 3.57 3.96 0.09
CA HIS A 143 4.49 4.08 1.23
C HIS A 143 4.69 2.74 1.93
N VAL A 144 3.60 2.02 2.18
CA VAL A 144 3.63 0.74 2.87
C VAL A 144 4.22 -0.34 1.98
N ALA A 145 3.86 -0.37 0.70
CA ALA A 145 4.44 -1.31 -0.26
C ALA A 145 5.96 -1.14 -0.35
N ASN A 146 6.44 0.10 -0.46
CA ASN A 146 7.86 0.37 -0.58
C ASN A 146 8.63 0.11 0.74
N ALA A 147 8.05 0.50 1.89
CA ALA A 147 8.64 0.22 3.21
C ALA A 147 8.73 -1.29 3.46
N ALA A 148 7.66 -2.05 3.22
CA ALA A 148 7.65 -3.50 3.40
C ALA A 148 8.61 -4.21 2.43
N THR A 149 8.68 -3.76 1.16
CA THR A 149 9.65 -4.28 0.19
C THR A 149 11.08 -4.07 0.66
N THR A 150 11.43 -2.82 0.99
CA THR A 150 12.79 -2.46 1.42
C THR A 150 13.14 -3.17 2.73
N MET A 151 12.21 -3.24 3.68
CA MET A 151 12.40 -3.96 4.95
C MET A 151 12.74 -5.42 4.71
N VAL A 152 11.90 -6.15 3.95
CA VAL A 152 12.07 -7.58 3.73
C VAL A 152 13.34 -7.87 2.93
N TRP A 153 13.60 -7.10 1.88
CA TRP A 153 14.83 -7.23 1.10
C TRP A 153 16.07 -7.00 1.97
N CYS A 154 16.15 -5.89 2.71
CA CYS A 154 17.29 -5.61 3.59
C CYS A 154 17.45 -6.66 4.70
N LEU A 155 16.35 -7.16 5.27
CA LEU A 155 16.40 -8.23 6.28
C LEU A 155 17.02 -9.50 5.68
N LEU A 156 16.64 -9.88 4.47
CA LEU A 156 17.20 -11.06 3.79
C LEU A 156 18.67 -10.86 3.42
N GLU A 157 19.06 -9.69 2.90
CA GLU A 157 20.47 -9.39 2.61
C GLU A 157 21.33 -9.47 3.88
N VAL A 158 20.88 -8.87 4.98
CA VAL A 158 21.65 -8.84 6.23
C VAL A 158 21.63 -10.20 6.94
N ALA A 159 20.50 -10.89 6.98
CA ALA A 159 20.36 -12.15 7.71
C ALA A 159 21.05 -13.33 7.01
N LEU A 160 21.15 -13.30 5.67
CA LEU A 160 21.69 -14.44 4.91
C LEU A 160 23.08 -14.17 4.32
N ARG A 161 23.44 -12.90 4.10
CA ARG A 161 24.70 -12.50 3.44
C ARG A 161 25.31 -11.23 4.02
N GLY A 162 24.91 -10.84 5.22
CA GLY A 162 25.30 -9.57 5.84
C GLY A 162 26.79 -9.49 6.16
N PRO A 163 27.35 -8.27 6.21
CA PRO A 163 28.74 -8.07 6.58
C PRO A 163 28.97 -8.57 8.02
N GLY A 164 29.86 -9.55 8.18
CA GLY A 164 30.18 -10.11 9.49
C GLY A 164 29.08 -11.00 10.07
N PHE A 165 28.27 -11.68 9.25
CA PHE A 165 27.35 -12.70 9.74
C PHE A 165 28.10 -13.77 10.58
N ASP A 166 29.25 -14.22 10.08
CA ASP A 166 30.09 -15.21 10.79
C ASP A 166 30.98 -14.56 11.86
N ASP A 167 31.41 -13.31 11.64
CA ASP A 167 32.44 -12.67 12.48
C ASP A 167 31.91 -11.70 13.56
N GLN A 168 30.69 -11.16 13.40
CA GLN A 168 30.13 -10.07 14.22
C GLN A 168 28.60 -10.19 14.45
N PRO A 169 28.11 -11.27 15.08
CA PRO A 169 26.67 -11.53 15.25
C PRO A 169 25.92 -10.42 16.00
N PHE A 170 26.60 -9.71 16.89
CA PHE A 170 26.02 -8.59 17.63
C PHE A 170 25.73 -7.38 16.73
N LEU A 171 26.61 -7.07 15.78
CA LEU A 171 26.39 -5.98 14.82
C LEU A 171 25.23 -6.33 13.88
N THR A 172 25.21 -7.56 13.37
CA THR A 172 24.13 -8.08 12.53
C THR A 172 22.77 -7.97 13.21
N THR A 173 22.68 -8.40 14.48
CA THR A 173 21.43 -8.30 15.26
C THR A 173 20.95 -6.85 15.39
N LYS A 174 21.86 -5.90 15.66
CA LYS A 174 21.52 -4.48 15.76
C LYS A 174 21.01 -3.91 14.44
N ILE A 175 21.61 -4.29 13.31
CA ILE A 175 21.18 -3.84 11.98
C ILE A 175 19.79 -4.40 11.66
N LEU A 176 19.54 -5.67 11.95
CA LEU A 176 18.21 -6.27 11.77
C LEU A 176 17.13 -5.56 12.60
N LEU A 177 17.42 -5.26 13.87
CA LEU A 177 16.53 -4.49 14.73
C LEU A 177 16.31 -3.07 14.21
N LEU A 178 17.37 -2.41 13.72
CA LEU A 178 17.26 -1.08 13.12
C LEU A 178 16.33 -1.09 11.90
N ILE A 179 16.46 -2.08 11.01
CA ILE A 179 15.58 -2.23 9.84
C ILE A 179 14.12 -2.38 10.26
N LEU A 180 13.84 -3.24 11.25
CA LEU A 180 12.49 -3.47 11.77
C LEU A 180 11.91 -2.20 12.43
N VAL A 181 12.71 -1.51 13.25
CA VAL A 181 12.27 -0.29 13.94
C VAL A 181 12.01 0.83 12.94
N CYS A 182 12.84 0.99 11.92
CA CYS A 182 12.64 2.04 10.90
C CYS A 182 11.43 1.76 10.00
N MET A 183 11.25 0.54 9.49
CA MET A 183 10.24 0.28 8.46
C MET A 183 8.94 -0.32 9.00
N GLY A 184 9.01 -1.10 10.07
CA GLY A 184 7.87 -1.81 10.64
C GLY A 184 6.71 -0.90 11.06
N PRO A 185 6.94 0.28 11.67
CA PRO A 185 5.86 1.18 12.08
C PRO A 185 5.21 1.99 10.95
N VAL A 186 5.74 1.98 9.72
CA VAL A 186 5.21 2.77 8.60
C VAL A 186 3.71 2.49 8.33
N PRO A 187 3.22 1.23 8.28
CA PRO A 187 1.79 0.96 8.08
C PRO A 187 0.92 1.57 9.18
N TRP A 188 1.35 1.46 10.43
CA TRP A 188 0.66 2.09 11.57
C TRP A 188 0.59 3.60 11.40
N ALA A 189 1.71 4.25 11.06
CA ALA A 189 1.77 5.70 10.86
C ALA A 189 0.81 6.18 9.76
N ARG A 190 0.67 5.43 8.65
CA ARG A 190 -0.27 5.75 7.57
C ARG A 190 -1.74 5.63 7.99
N ILE A 191 -2.05 4.66 8.85
CA ILE A 191 -3.40 4.49 9.41
C ILE A 191 -3.69 5.57 10.45
N TYR A 192 -2.75 5.82 11.36
CA TYR A 192 -2.87 6.81 12.43
C TYR A 192 -3.06 8.22 11.89
N ASN A 193 -2.29 8.61 10.85
CA ASN A 193 -2.45 9.90 10.17
C ASN A 193 -3.69 9.98 9.29
N GLN A 194 -4.49 8.90 9.21
CA GLN A 194 -5.67 8.74 8.33
C GLN A 194 -5.35 8.93 6.85
N ASP A 195 -4.10 8.65 6.45
CA ASP A 195 -3.69 8.72 5.05
C ASP A 195 -4.18 7.52 4.25
N HIS A 196 -4.32 6.37 4.90
CA HIS A 196 -4.80 5.12 4.32
C HIS A 196 -5.65 4.32 5.31
N SER A 197 -6.55 3.51 4.78
CA SER A 197 -7.30 2.55 5.60
C SER A 197 -6.43 1.34 5.97
N LEU A 198 -6.86 0.58 6.98
CA LEU A 198 -6.19 -0.67 7.36
C LEU A 198 -6.09 -1.62 6.16
N ALA A 199 -7.17 -1.80 5.38
CA ALA A 199 -7.18 -2.67 4.22
C ALA A 199 -6.15 -2.24 3.15
N GLN A 200 -6.03 -0.94 2.89
CA GLN A 200 -5.05 -0.39 1.95
C GLN A 200 -3.61 -0.68 2.39
N CYS A 201 -3.33 -0.55 3.69
CA CYS A 201 -2.02 -0.85 4.26
C CYS A 201 -1.74 -2.36 4.28
N THR A 202 -2.70 -3.21 4.62
CA THR A 202 -2.53 -4.67 4.65
C THR A 202 -2.22 -5.23 3.26
N VAL A 203 -3.00 -4.85 2.25
CA VAL A 203 -2.76 -5.33 0.87
C VAL A 203 -1.41 -4.83 0.35
N ALA A 204 -1.07 -3.57 0.59
CA ALA A 204 0.24 -3.04 0.23
C ALA A 204 1.39 -3.75 0.96
N GLY A 205 1.21 -4.09 2.23
CA GLY A 205 2.21 -4.82 3.03
C GLY A 205 2.46 -6.21 2.48
N ILE A 206 1.40 -6.94 2.13
CA ILE A 206 1.48 -8.26 1.47
C ILE A 206 2.23 -8.16 0.14
N MET A 207 1.85 -7.19 -0.71
CA MET A 207 2.54 -6.96 -1.98
C MET A 207 4.02 -6.62 -1.78
N GLY A 208 4.31 -5.79 -0.76
CA GLY A 208 5.68 -5.41 -0.44
C GLY A 208 6.52 -6.58 0.06
N VAL A 209 5.97 -7.49 0.86
CA VAL A 209 6.67 -8.72 1.27
C VAL A 209 7.04 -9.56 0.05
N VAL A 210 6.09 -9.81 -0.86
CA VAL A 210 6.34 -10.58 -2.09
C VAL A 210 7.40 -9.89 -2.95
N ALA A 211 7.32 -8.57 -3.12
CA ALA A 211 8.29 -7.80 -3.89
C ALA A 211 9.68 -7.82 -3.24
N GLY A 212 9.79 -7.76 -1.90
CA GLY A 212 11.07 -7.81 -1.18
C GLY A 212 11.76 -9.16 -1.29
N VAL A 213 11.01 -10.26 -1.16
CA VAL A 213 11.55 -11.61 -1.40
C VAL A 213 11.99 -11.75 -2.86
N THR A 214 11.18 -11.27 -3.81
CA THR A 214 11.51 -11.30 -5.24
C THR A 214 12.76 -10.48 -5.54
N ALA A 215 12.90 -9.29 -4.96
CA ALA A 215 14.08 -8.43 -5.13
C ALA A 215 15.35 -9.12 -4.62
N TYR A 216 15.29 -9.74 -3.43
CA TYR A 216 16.38 -10.55 -2.90
C TYR A 216 16.73 -11.70 -3.85
N TRP A 217 15.73 -12.48 -4.29
CA TRP A 217 15.92 -13.61 -5.20
C TRP A 217 16.56 -13.18 -6.54
N VAL A 218 16.06 -12.11 -7.16
CA VAL A 218 16.65 -11.55 -8.39
C VAL A 218 18.10 -11.16 -8.14
N ARG A 219 18.38 -10.51 -7.01
CA ARG A 219 19.73 -10.07 -6.69
C ARG A 219 20.68 -11.25 -6.49
N VAL A 220 20.31 -12.30 -5.76
CA VAL A 220 21.16 -13.51 -5.58
C VAL A 220 21.36 -14.32 -6.84
N THR A 221 20.36 -14.34 -7.72
CA THR A 221 20.39 -15.17 -8.92
C THR A 221 21.19 -14.51 -10.04
N TYR A 222 20.95 -13.23 -10.30
CA TYR A 222 21.50 -12.53 -11.46
C TYR A 222 22.73 -11.67 -11.14
N PHE A 223 22.93 -11.35 -9.86
CA PHE A 223 24.07 -10.56 -9.39
C PHE A 223 24.76 -11.26 -8.20
N PRO A 224 25.32 -12.47 -8.41
CA PRO A 224 25.96 -13.25 -7.37
C PRO A 224 27.32 -12.63 -7.01
N LEU A 225 27.29 -11.57 -6.20
CA LEU A 225 28.50 -11.00 -5.60
C LEU A 225 28.89 -11.85 -4.39
N GLY A 226 30.18 -12.10 -4.18
CA GLY A 226 30.66 -12.82 -3.00
C GLY A 226 30.29 -12.10 -1.70
N PRO A 227 30.17 -12.80 -0.56
CA PRO A 227 29.94 -12.16 0.74
C PRO A 227 30.92 -11.01 0.98
N GLY A 228 30.41 -9.83 1.36
CA GLY A 228 31.22 -8.63 1.57
C GLY A 228 31.63 -7.87 0.29
N GLN A 229 31.69 -8.51 -0.87
CA GLN A 229 31.97 -7.84 -2.15
C GLN A 229 30.81 -6.91 -2.55
N GLU A 230 29.59 -7.22 -2.11
CA GLU A 230 28.39 -6.41 -2.36
C GLU A 230 28.47 -5.01 -1.70
N TRP A 231 29.28 -4.89 -0.65
CA TRP A 231 29.44 -3.70 0.20
C TRP A 231 30.74 -2.93 -0.08
N CYS A 232 31.65 -3.51 -0.85
CA CYS A 232 32.96 -2.97 -1.17
C CYS A 232 33.01 -2.45 -2.61
N TYR A 233 33.24 -1.16 -2.81
CA TYR A 233 33.48 -0.59 -4.14
C TYR A 233 34.73 0.31 -4.18
N LYS A 234 35.91 -0.28 -3.95
CA LYS A 234 37.18 0.43 -4.19
C LYS A 234 37.45 0.48 -5.70
N LYS A 235 36.96 1.53 -6.35
CA LYS A 235 37.33 2.00 -7.70
C LYS A 235 36.79 1.19 -8.89
N LEU A 236 35.68 1.68 -9.45
CA LEU A 236 35.49 1.74 -10.90
C LEU A 236 36.70 2.51 -11.48
N CYS A 237 37.71 1.90 -12.11
CA CYS A 237 37.77 1.30 -13.44
C CYS A 237 37.28 2.17 -14.63
N LEU A 238 36.57 3.29 -14.41
CA LEU A 238 36.18 4.17 -15.53
C LEU A 238 37.29 5.12 -16.00
N LEU A 239 38.33 5.35 -15.19
CA LEU A 239 39.44 6.25 -15.56
C LEU A 239 40.81 5.54 -15.65
N GLY A 240 40.87 4.23 -15.40
CA GLY A 240 42.13 3.51 -15.18
C GLY A 240 42.54 2.48 -16.23
N GLY A 241 41.65 2.11 -17.17
CA GLY A 241 42.00 1.22 -18.29
C GLY A 241 42.53 -0.17 -17.91
N LYS A 242 42.29 -0.66 -16.69
CA LYS A 242 42.59 -2.05 -16.33
C LYS A 242 41.30 -2.84 -16.23
N PRO A 243 41.17 -3.94 -16.99
CA PRO A 243 39.98 -4.77 -16.96
C PRO A 243 39.87 -5.48 -15.62
N TRP A 244 38.63 -5.68 -15.25
CA TRP A 244 38.16 -6.75 -14.39
C TRP A 244 38.74 -8.07 -14.93
N ASP A 245 39.74 -8.67 -14.28
CA ASP A 245 40.22 -10.05 -14.55
C ASP A 245 41.14 -10.54 -13.41
N PRO A 246 41.16 -11.83 -13.02
CA PRO A 246 40.23 -12.94 -13.26
C PRO A 246 39.74 -13.54 -11.93
N PHE A 247 38.43 -13.58 -11.67
CA PHE A 247 37.85 -14.31 -10.52
C PHE A 247 36.77 -15.32 -10.97
N LEU A 248 37.04 -15.95 -12.12
CA LEU A 248 36.37 -17.16 -12.60
C LEU A 248 37.22 -18.43 -12.34
N ASP A 249 37.96 -18.48 -11.24
CA ASP A 249 38.32 -19.78 -10.68
C ASP A 249 37.14 -20.21 -9.79
N GLU A 250 36.12 -20.75 -10.45
CA GLU A 250 34.91 -21.25 -9.81
C GLU A 250 35.21 -22.36 -8.80
N PRO A 251 34.83 -22.23 -7.53
CA PRO A 251 34.23 -23.36 -6.86
C PRO A 251 32.81 -23.47 -7.41
N SER A 252 32.53 -24.56 -8.13
CA SER A 252 31.19 -24.98 -8.52
C SER A 252 30.34 -25.20 -7.26
N LEU A 253 29.75 -24.14 -6.74
CA LEU A 253 28.62 -24.24 -5.83
C LEU A 253 27.46 -24.69 -6.69
N ASP A 254 26.99 -25.91 -6.43
CA ASP A 254 25.83 -26.53 -7.07
C ASP A 254 24.58 -25.67 -6.76
N GLY A 255 24.39 -24.61 -7.54
CA GLY A 255 23.41 -23.55 -7.31
C GLY A 255 21.96 -24.02 -7.39
N GLY A 256 21.74 -25.28 -7.79
CA GLY A 256 20.41 -25.87 -7.89
C GLY A 256 19.66 -25.91 -6.56
N GLU A 257 20.34 -26.21 -5.45
CA GLU A 257 19.67 -26.41 -4.16
C GLU A 257 19.25 -25.08 -3.50
N LEU A 258 20.07 -24.03 -3.65
CA LEU A 258 19.76 -22.70 -3.14
C LEU A 258 18.65 -22.02 -3.94
N VAL A 259 18.67 -22.18 -5.27
CA VAL A 259 17.63 -21.65 -6.17
C VAL A 259 16.30 -22.36 -5.95
N ALA A 260 16.31 -23.68 -5.77
CA ALA A 260 15.10 -24.44 -5.45
C ALA A 260 14.51 -24.00 -4.09
N THR A 261 15.35 -23.83 -3.07
CA THR A 261 14.91 -23.40 -1.74
C THR A 261 14.32 -21.99 -1.78
N ALA A 262 14.99 -21.04 -2.45
CA ALA A 262 14.49 -19.68 -2.58
C ALA A 262 13.19 -19.62 -3.40
N ALA A 263 13.06 -20.40 -4.46
CA ALA A 263 11.84 -20.49 -5.26
C ALA A 263 10.66 -21.08 -4.46
N VAL A 264 10.90 -22.13 -3.67
CA VAL A 264 9.89 -22.73 -2.79
C VAL A 264 9.46 -21.76 -1.71
N VAL A 265 10.40 -21.07 -1.06
CA VAL A 265 10.09 -20.06 -0.04
C VAL A 265 9.30 -18.89 -0.64
N THR A 266 9.72 -18.38 -1.80
CA THR A 266 9.03 -17.28 -2.49
C THR A 266 7.61 -17.67 -2.89
N THR A 267 7.44 -18.87 -3.46
CA THR A 267 6.13 -19.37 -3.88
C THR A 267 5.22 -19.61 -2.69
N THR A 268 5.74 -20.20 -1.62
CA THR A 268 4.97 -20.48 -0.39
C THR A 268 4.54 -19.18 0.28
N VAL A 269 5.46 -18.21 0.44
CA VAL A 269 5.15 -16.90 1.03
C VAL A 269 4.14 -16.15 0.17
N ALA A 270 4.30 -16.16 -1.16
CA ALA A 270 3.35 -15.53 -2.08
C ALA A 270 1.97 -16.18 -2.02
N GLN A 271 1.88 -17.52 -1.97
CA GLN A 271 0.62 -18.24 -1.86
C GLN A 271 -0.09 -17.98 -0.53
N VAL A 272 0.64 -18.00 0.59
CA VAL A 272 0.08 -17.68 1.91
C VAL A 272 -0.43 -16.23 1.94
N ALA A 273 0.36 -15.30 1.42
CA ALA A 273 -0.02 -13.90 1.41
C ALA A 273 -1.21 -13.61 0.48
N LEU A 274 -1.28 -14.27 -0.69
CA LEU A 274 -2.44 -14.21 -1.58
C LEU A 274 -3.69 -14.77 -0.92
N LYS A 275 -3.56 -15.88 -0.18
CA LYS A 275 -4.67 -16.53 0.53
C LYS A 275 -5.22 -15.64 1.66
N GLU A 276 -4.34 -15.02 2.45
CA GLU A 276 -4.76 -14.10 3.51
C GLU A 276 -5.33 -12.79 2.95
N ALA A 277 -4.78 -12.27 1.85
CA ALA A 277 -5.35 -11.12 1.15
C ALA A 277 -6.77 -11.42 0.62
N ALA A 278 -6.95 -12.59 -0.01
CA ALA A 278 -8.25 -13.03 -0.49
C ALA A 278 -9.26 -13.20 0.66
N LYS A 279 -8.82 -13.75 1.79
CA LYS A 279 -9.63 -13.89 3.00
C LYS A 279 -10.03 -12.53 3.57
N ALA A 280 -9.10 -11.59 3.68
CA ALA A 280 -9.38 -10.24 4.16
C ALA A 280 -10.38 -9.50 3.24
N ALA A 281 -10.20 -9.63 1.92
CA ALA A 281 -11.13 -9.09 0.94
C ALA A 281 -12.53 -9.71 1.06
N ALA A 282 -12.63 -11.03 1.21
CA ALA A 282 -13.90 -11.74 1.39
C ALA A 282 -14.63 -11.29 2.66
N THR A 283 -13.92 -11.14 3.78
CA THR A 283 -14.49 -10.61 5.03
C THR A 283 -15.03 -9.20 4.82
N HIS A 284 -14.27 -8.32 4.15
CA HIS A 284 -14.69 -6.95 3.92
C HIS A 284 -15.92 -6.84 2.98
N ILE A 285 -16.01 -7.71 1.97
CA ILE A 285 -17.20 -7.82 1.11
C ILE A 285 -18.40 -8.29 1.92
N THR A 286 -18.22 -9.30 2.77
CA THR A 286 -19.29 -9.85 3.61
C THR A 286 -19.83 -8.79 4.58
N SER A 287 -18.94 -8.04 5.24
CA SER A 287 -19.33 -6.94 6.12
C SER A 287 -20.04 -5.81 5.37
N ALA A 288 -19.56 -5.45 4.17
CA ALA A 288 -20.21 -4.42 3.36
C ALA A 288 -21.63 -4.83 2.90
N LEU A 289 -21.82 -6.10 2.54
CA LEU A 289 -23.13 -6.64 2.18
C LEU A 289 -24.08 -6.71 3.38
N SER A 290 -23.57 -7.11 4.55
CA SER A 290 -24.35 -7.15 5.80
C SER A 290 -24.84 -5.76 6.21
N ASN A 291 -23.99 -4.74 6.14
CA ASN A 291 -24.37 -3.37 6.50
C ASN A 291 -25.40 -2.80 5.51
N LYS A 292 -25.24 -3.08 4.22
CA LYS A 292 -26.21 -2.65 3.19
C LYS A 292 -27.58 -3.32 3.34
N ALA A 293 -27.65 -4.51 3.93
CA ALA A 293 -28.91 -5.17 4.26
C ALA A 293 -29.61 -4.54 5.48
N ALA A 294 -28.84 -4.04 6.45
CA ALA A 294 -29.37 -3.40 7.65
C ALA A 294 -29.92 -1.99 7.38
N ASP A 295 -29.38 -1.27 6.40
CA ASP A 295 -29.82 0.08 6.02
C ASP A 295 -30.97 0.11 5.01
N ARG A 296 -31.57 -1.04 4.62
CA ARG A 296 -32.82 -0.98 3.87
C ARG A 296 -33.90 -0.46 4.81
N PRO A 297 -34.53 0.71 4.53
CA PRO A 297 -35.67 1.15 5.29
C PRO A 297 -36.73 0.03 5.24
N VAL A 298 -37.18 -0.38 6.42
CA VAL A 298 -38.36 -1.25 6.53
C VAL A 298 -39.53 -0.37 6.12
N ASP A 299 -39.84 -0.35 4.83
CA ASP A 299 -41.07 0.24 4.32
C ASP A 299 -42.22 -0.54 4.93
N LEU A 300 -42.81 0.03 5.99
CA LEU A 300 -44.04 -0.49 6.58
C LEU A 300 -45.13 -0.39 5.52
N PRO A 301 -45.74 -1.51 5.09
CA PRO A 301 -46.76 -1.50 4.06
C PRO A 301 -47.96 -0.71 4.56
N THR A 302 -48.42 0.25 3.76
CA THR A 302 -49.62 1.05 4.04
C THR A 302 -50.77 0.74 3.08
N ASP A 303 -50.71 -0.35 2.31
CA ASP A 303 -51.81 -0.73 1.41
C ASP A 303 -51.79 -2.24 1.10
N ASP A 304 -52.76 -2.98 1.65
CA ASP A 304 -52.91 -4.45 1.59
C ASP A 304 -53.18 -5.02 0.18
N SER A 305 -53.18 -4.17 -0.85
CA SER A 305 -53.55 -4.56 -2.22
C SER A 305 -52.37 -4.88 -3.15
N LYS A 306 -51.11 -4.62 -2.75
CA LYS A 306 -49.90 -4.89 -3.57
C LYS A 306 -49.03 -6.06 -3.10
N GLU A 307 -49.32 -6.65 -1.93
CA GLU A 307 -48.44 -7.62 -1.25
C GLU A 307 -48.28 -8.97 -2.02
N PHE A 308 -49.18 -9.29 -2.95
CA PHE A 308 -49.10 -10.56 -3.69
C PHE A 308 -48.23 -10.53 -4.94
N ALA A 309 -47.85 -9.36 -5.48
CA ALA A 309 -47.01 -9.28 -6.67
C ALA A 309 -45.50 -9.36 -6.34
N ASP A 310 -45.07 -8.71 -5.25
CA ASP A 310 -43.65 -8.58 -4.92
C ASP A 310 -43.07 -9.86 -4.26
N ALA A 311 -43.92 -10.67 -3.63
CA ALA A 311 -43.51 -11.95 -3.02
C ALA A 311 -43.09 -13.00 -4.06
N ASP A 312 -43.67 -12.97 -5.26
CA ASP A 312 -43.33 -13.90 -6.34
C ASP A 312 -42.05 -13.48 -7.08
N GLU A 313 -41.78 -12.17 -7.18
CA GLU A 313 -40.53 -11.66 -7.74
C GLU A 313 -39.32 -11.95 -6.83
N ALA A 314 -39.46 -11.76 -5.52
CA ALA A 314 -38.42 -12.10 -4.55
C ALA A 314 -38.10 -13.62 -4.54
N LYS A 315 -39.11 -14.49 -4.72
CA LYS A 315 -38.89 -15.95 -4.87
C LYS A 315 -38.20 -16.30 -6.18
N ALA A 316 -38.46 -15.57 -7.26
CA ALA A 316 -37.81 -15.78 -8.55
C ALA A 316 -36.31 -15.40 -8.49
N GLU A 317 -35.97 -14.27 -7.87
CA GLU A 317 -34.58 -13.83 -7.69
C GLU A 317 -33.78 -14.79 -6.79
N ALA A 318 -34.36 -15.25 -5.68
CA ALA A 318 -33.70 -16.22 -4.80
C ALA A 318 -33.38 -17.54 -5.54
N LYS A 319 -34.29 -17.99 -6.41
CA LYS A 319 -34.11 -19.22 -7.22
C LYS A 319 -33.08 -19.03 -8.33
N ALA A 320 -32.95 -17.82 -8.89
CA ALA A 320 -31.91 -17.50 -9.87
C ALA A 320 -30.52 -17.45 -9.23
N SER A 321 -30.41 -16.88 -8.03
CA SER A 321 -29.15 -16.79 -7.28
C SER A 321 -28.62 -18.17 -6.85
N ASP A 322 -29.49 -19.07 -6.37
CA ASP A 322 -29.10 -20.46 -6.01
C ASP A 322 -28.57 -21.24 -7.24
N ARG A 323 -29.20 -21.06 -8.42
CA ARG A 323 -28.74 -21.68 -9.66
C ARG A 323 -27.36 -21.19 -10.10
N LEU A 324 -27.05 -19.92 -9.88
CA LEU A 324 -25.75 -19.33 -10.22
C LEU A 324 -24.65 -19.89 -9.30
N LEU A 325 -24.91 -19.96 -8.00
CA LEU A 325 -23.98 -20.51 -7.01
C LEU A 325 -23.65 -21.98 -7.28
N ARG A 326 -24.64 -22.81 -7.61
CA ARG A 326 -24.40 -24.22 -7.98
C ARG A 326 -23.54 -24.36 -9.24
N ARG A 327 -23.71 -23.50 -10.24
CA ARG A 327 -22.89 -23.52 -11.46
C ARG A 327 -21.44 -23.13 -11.20
N LEU A 328 -21.20 -22.19 -10.28
CA LEU A 328 -19.85 -21.80 -9.89
C LEU A 328 -19.16 -22.90 -9.08
N HIS A 329 -19.88 -23.61 -8.21
CA HIS A 329 -19.32 -24.73 -7.45
C HIS A 329 -18.90 -25.90 -8.35
N LEU A 330 -19.72 -26.25 -9.36
CA LEU A 330 -19.40 -27.34 -10.30
C LEU A 330 -18.22 -27.03 -11.24
N ARG A 331 -17.92 -25.75 -11.50
CA ARG A 331 -16.76 -25.34 -12.33
C ARG A 331 -15.45 -25.30 -11.55
N GLY A 332 -15.48 -25.29 -10.22
CA GLY A 332 -14.28 -25.27 -9.37
C GLY A 332 -13.74 -26.66 -8.99
N SER A 333 -14.37 -27.74 -9.46
CA SER A 333 -14.01 -29.13 -9.15
C SER A 333 -13.52 -29.94 -10.36
N ALA A 334 -13.25 -29.27 -11.48
CA ALA A 334 -12.62 -29.83 -12.68
C ALA A 334 -11.26 -29.14 -12.90
#